data_AF-A0A1V4ZNJ8-F1
#
_entry.id   AF-A0A1V4ZNJ8-F1
#
_cell.length_a   1.000
_cell.length_b   1.000
_cell.length_c   1.000
_cell.angle_alpha   90.00
_cell.angle_beta   90.00
_cell.angle_gamma   90.00
#
_symmetry.space_group_name_H-M   'P 1'
#
loop_
_entity.id
_entity.type
_entity.pdbx_description
1 polymer ?
#
loop_
_entity_poly.entity_id
_entity_poly.type
_entity_poly.pdbx_seq_one_letter_code
_entity_poly.pdbx_strand_id
1 'polypeptide(L)'
;MSAVVAMLLLFAMAMAAGCAASPGLNNRTQVIPEDKYIFLEHHVNTNGVTVSGECSPLLMIDFPFYHFDRNKRILTVTVPKGEWVNDSLLMFYGSGESLSGVQGGGERSGAGPVYALPRSIGDMTLDSIMADGTVHFHYQDRQLSLKTGESWENITRVMETRNRPAYSKNCTAEIITTDAFYNAGLMDKKSIVLRVR
;
A
#
# COMPACT_ATOMS: atom_id res chain seq x y z
N MET A 1 -47.84 58.22 17.43
CA MET A 1 -47.62 56.82 17.00
C MET A 1 -46.12 56.59 16.98
N SER A 2 -45.70 55.60 17.76
CA SER A 2 -44.38 54.98 17.99
C SER A 2 -43.15 55.64 17.37
N ALA A 3 -42.23 56.21 18.17
CA ALA A 3 -41.22 55.48 18.97
C ALA A 3 -40.27 54.64 18.09
N VAL A 4 -39.39 55.32 17.36
CA VAL A 4 -38.15 54.72 16.82
C VAL A 4 -37.17 54.66 17.98
N VAL A 5 -37.27 53.56 18.72
CA VAL A 5 -36.45 53.26 19.89
C VAL A 5 -35.03 52.92 19.44
N ALA A 6 -34.09 53.57 20.12
CA ALA A 6 -32.66 53.34 20.08
C ALA A 6 -32.30 51.84 20.06
N MET A 7 -31.62 51.41 18.99
CA MET A 7 -31.01 50.08 18.90
C MET A 7 -29.49 50.24 19.08
N LEU A 8 -29.10 50.41 20.34
CA LEU A 8 -27.73 50.39 20.83
C LEU A 8 -27.64 49.19 21.77
N LEU A 9 -27.17 48.03 21.28
CA LEU A 9 -26.81 46.89 22.12
C LEU A 9 -25.88 45.94 21.35
N LEU A 10 -24.58 46.18 21.54
CA LEU A 10 -23.57 45.18 21.89
C LEU A 10 -23.64 43.83 21.16
N PHE A 11 -22.95 43.72 20.03
CA PHE A 11 -22.37 42.45 19.59
C PHE A 11 -20.91 42.65 19.18
N ALA A 12 -20.10 43.08 20.16
CA ALA A 12 -18.66 42.85 20.13
C ALA A 12 -18.39 41.41 20.58
N MET A 13 -18.70 40.43 19.72
CA MET A 13 -18.11 39.10 19.88
C MET A 13 -16.69 39.16 19.33
N ALA A 14 -15.75 39.28 20.27
CA ALA A 14 -14.33 39.09 20.03
C ALA A 14 -14.12 37.78 19.28
N MET A 15 -13.64 37.86 18.04
CA MET A 15 -13.00 36.73 17.38
C MET A 15 -11.65 36.49 18.05
N ALA A 16 -11.69 35.94 19.27
CA ALA A 16 -10.61 35.12 19.80
C ALA A 16 -10.82 33.69 19.27
N ALA A 17 -10.86 33.53 17.95
CA ALA A 17 -10.52 32.25 17.35
C ALA A 17 -9.00 32.14 17.52
N GLY A 18 -8.63 31.51 18.63
CA GLY A 18 -7.25 31.29 18.99
C GLY A 18 -6.48 30.76 17.78
N CYS A 19 -5.24 31.21 17.68
CA CYS A 19 -4.20 30.40 17.07
C CYS A 19 -4.20 29.06 17.83
N ALA A 20 -5.06 28.14 17.43
CA ALA A 20 -4.76 26.73 17.54
C ALA A 20 -3.58 26.56 16.58
N ALA A 21 -2.38 26.79 17.11
CA ALA A 21 -1.19 26.22 16.55
C ALA A 21 -1.56 24.78 16.24
N SER A 22 -1.64 24.44 14.95
CA SER A 22 -1.66 23.05 14.53
C SER A 22 -0.58 22.37 15.36
N PRO A 23 -0.90 21.37 16.20
CA PRO A 23 0.13 20.66 16.93
C PRO A 23 1.11 20.22 15.85
N GLY A 24 2.32 20.79 15.92
CA GLY A 24 3.34 20.55 14.94
C GLY A 24 3.45 19.05 14.73
N LEU A 25 3.65 18.66 13.49
CA LEU A 25 3.94 17.31 13.03
C LEU A 25 5.31 16.83 13.57
N ASN A 26 5.62 17.11 14.83
CA ASN A 26 6.91 17.02 15.48
C ASN A 26 6.73 16.27 16.81
N ASN A 27 6.32 14.98 16.79
CA ASN A 27 6.64 14.00 17.85
C ASN A 27 6.03 12.58 17.69
N ARG A 28 5.87 12.03 16.48
CA ARG A 28 5.51 10.60 16.35
C ARG A 28 6.34 9.85 15.31
N THR A 29 7.65 10.03 15.33
CA THR A 29 8.56 8.97 14.85
C THR A 29 8.91 8.14 16.06
N GLN A 30 8.12 7.09 16.32
CA GLN A 30 8.47 6.18 17.39
C GLN A 30 9.57 5.24 16.92
N VAL A 31 10.56 5.06 17.79
CA VAL A 31 11.67 4.14 17.60
C VAL A 31 11.11 2.72 17.56
N ILE A 32 11.13 2.10 16.38
CA ILE A 32 10.94 0.65 16.25
C ILE A 32 12.09 0.01 17.05
N PRO A 33 11.82 -0.99 17.93
CA PRO A 33 12.89 -1.67 18.66
C PRO A 33 13.98 -2.17 17.70
N GLU A 34 15.24 -2.10 18.11
CA GLU A 34 16.39 -2.39 17.24
C GLU A 34 16.37 -3.81 16.64
N ASP A 35 15.73 -4.77 17.32
CA ASP A 35 15.58 -6.15 16.89
C ASP A 35 14.31 -6.40 16.04
N LYS A 36 13.50 -5.36 15.81
CA LYS A 36 12.22 -5.45 15.10
C LYS A 36 12.20 -4.64 13.80
N TYR A 37 11.24 -4.96 12.94
CA TYR A 37 10.91 -4.21 11.73
C TYR A 37 9.41 -4.36 11.41
N ILE A 38 8.89 -3.53 10.51
CA ILE A 38 7.56 -3.67 9.92
C ILE A 38 7.66 -4.34 8.55
N PHE A 39 6.71 -5.20 8.18
CA PHE A 39 6.52 -5.57 6.77
C PHE A 39 5.19 -5.02 6.26
N LEU A 40 5.28 -4.21 5.21
CA LEU A 40 4.14 -3.73 4.44
C LEU A 40 4.19 -4.38 3.06
N GLU A 41 3.15 -5.11 2.71
CA GLU A 41 2.99 -5.76 1.43
C GLU A 41 2.01 -4.96 0.57
N HIS A 42 2.39 -4.69 -0.67
CA HIS A 42 1.52 -4.17 -1.72
C HIS A 42 1.45 -5.21 -2.84
N HIS A 43 0.25 -5.63 -3.23
CA HIS A 43 0.09 -6.60 -4.30
C HIS A 43 -1.08 -6.25 -5.20
N VAL A 44 -0.84 -6.28 -6.51
CA VAL A 44 -1.88 -6.05 -7.52
C VAL A 44 -2.16 -7.36 -8.27
N ASN A 45 -3.37 -7.89 -8.17
CA ASN A 45 -3.82 -8.99 -9.00
C ASN A 45 -4.70 -8.47 -10.14
N THR A 46 -4.42 -8.91 -11.37
CA THR A 46 -5.28 -8.66 -12.52
C THR A 46 -5.84 -9.97 -13.05
N ASN A 47 -7.12 -10.20 -12.78
CA ASN A 47 -7.87 -11.37 -13.20
C ASN A 47 -8.72 -11.05 -14.44
N GLY A 48 -8.75 -11.97 -15.40
CA GLY A 48 -9.68 -11.88 -16.53
C GLY A 48 -10.75 -12.98 -16.47
N VAL A 49 -12.02 -12.61 -16.55
CA VAL A 49 -13.14 -13.54 -16.66
C VAL A 49 -13.79 -13.41 -18.03
N THR A 50 -13.86 -14.50 -18.80
CA THR A 50 -14.54 -14.50 -20.10
C THR A 50 -16.03 -14.21 -19.92
N VAL A 51 -16.55 -13.24 -20.67
CA VAL A 51 -17.98 -12.92 -20.73
C VAL A 51 -18.59 -13.43 -22.04
N SER A 52 -17.88 -13.31 -23.16
CA SER A 52 -18.32 -13.85 -24.44
C SER A 52 -17.15 -14.19 -25.37
N GLY A 53 -17.40 -15.10 -26.32
CA GLY A 53 -16.37 -15.61 -27.21
C GLY A 53 -15.35 -16.50 -26.49
N GLU A 54 -14.21 -16.74 -27.13
CA GLU A 54 -13.11 -17.54 -26.59
C GLU A 54 -11.91 -16.63 -26.29
N CYS A 55 -11.70 -16.33 -25.01
CA CYS A 55 -10.54 -15.56 -24.56
C CYS A 55 -9.41 -16.48 -24.11
N SER A 56 -8.33 -16.54 -24.88
CA SER A 56 -7.10 -17.21 -24.46
C SER A 56 -6.29 -16.35 -23.47
N PRO A 57 -5.63 -16.95 -22.46
CA PRO A 57 -4.71 -16.24 -21.59
C PRO A 57 -3.52 -15.70 -22.39
N LEU A 58 -3.07 -14.49 -22.06
CA LEU A 58 -2.17 -13.74 -22.92
C LEU A 58 -0.71 -13.69 -22.45
N LEU A 59 -0.48 -13.80 -21.14
CA LEU A 59 0.81 -13.45 -20.54
C LEU A 59 1.19 -14.45 -19.45
N MET A 60 2.46 -14.84 -19.40
CA MET A 60 3.04 -15.58 -18.29
C MET A 60 4.15 -14.73 -17.70
N ILE A 61 4.10 -14.46 -16.40
CA ILE A 61 5.13 -13.74 -15.66
C ILE A 61 5.71 -14.64 -14.58
N ASP A 62 7.04 -14.69 -14.45
CA ASP A 62 7.70 -15.58 -13.47
C ASP A 62 8.99 -14.94 -12.94
N PHE A 63 8.81 -13.96 -12.05
CA PHE A 63 9.90 -13.27 -11.38
C PHE A 63 9.58 -12.95 -9.91
N PRO A 64 9.25 -13.94 -9.06
CA PRO A 64 9.01 -13.69 -7.65
C PRO A 64 10.34 -13.52 -6.89
N PHE A 65 10.66 -12.29 -6.46
CA PHE A 65 11.87 -12.01 -5.68
C PHE A 65 11.62 -11.95 -4.17
N TYR A 66 10.41 -12.15 -3.67
CA TYR A 66 10.17 -12.41 -2.25
C TYR A 66 8.99 -13.34 -2.02
N HIS A 67 8.87 -13.82 -0.78
CA HIS A 67 7.72 -14.57 -0.29
C HIS A 67 7.52 -14.29 1.20
N PHE A 68 6.27 -14.03 1.60
CA PHE A 68 5.90 -13.88 3.01
C PHE A 68 4.99 -15.02 3.47
N ASP A 69 5.47 -15.85 4.39
CA ASP A 69 4.67 -16.89 5.04
C ASP A 69 3.90 -16.24 6.20
N ARG A 70 2.63 -15.92 5.98
CA ARG A 70 1.76 -15.24 6.97
C ARG A 70 1.61 -16.03 8.28
N ASN A 71 1.59 -17.37 8.20
CA ASN A 71 1.40 -18.22 9.36
C ASN A 71 2.65 -18.27 10.24
N LYS A 72 3.83 -18.39 9.61
CA LYS A 72 5.11 -18.41 10.32
C LYS A 72 5.69 -17.02 10.59
N ARG A 73 5.14 -15.99 9.96
CA ARG A 73 5.64 -14.61 9.97
C ARG A 73 7.11 -14.52 9.52
N ILE A 74 7.44 -15.26 8.46
CA ILE A 74 8.79 -15.32 7.87
C ILE A 74 8.77 -14.61 6.52
N LEU A 75 9.65 -13.62 6.37
CA LEU A 75 9.88 -12.93 5.10
C LEU A 75 11.12 -13.50 4.44
N THR A 76 10.96 -14.11 3.27
CA THR A 76 12.09 -14.55 2.43
C THR A 76 12.28 -13.57 1.28
N VAL A 77 13.48 -13.01 1.13
CA VAL A 77 13.79 -12.06 0.04
C VAL A 77 15.00 -12.55 -0.74
N THR A 78 14.89 -12.54 -2.07
CA THR A 78 16.00 -12.80 -2.97
C THR A 78 16.72 -11.50 -3.30
N VAL A 79 17.99 -11.40 -2.94
CA VAL A 79 18.75 -10.15 -2.99
C VAL A 79 20.13 -10.35 -3.63
N PRO A 80 20.72 -9.31 -4.26
CA PRO A 80 22.14 -9.32 -4.57
C PRO A 80 22.98 -9.36 -3.29
N LYS A 81 24.24 -9.81 -3.40
CA LYS A 81 25.19 -9.83 -2.29
C LYS A 81 25.35 -8.43 -1.68
N GLY A 82 25.20 -8.32 -0.36
CA GLY A 82 25.33 -7.07 0.39
C GLY A 82 24.65 -7.15 1.76
N GLU A 83 24.72 -6.05 2.51
CA GLU A 83 24.01 -5.91 3.78
C GLU A 83 22.64 -5.28 3.55
N TRP A 84 21.57 -6.02 3.88
CA TRP A 84 20.18 -5.59 3.70
C TRP A 84 19.45 -5.41 5.03
N VAL A 85 19.99 -5.96 6.12
CA VAL A 85 19.42 -5.91 7.46
C VAL A 85 20.48 -5.36 8.38
N ASN A 86 20.19 -4.22 9.01
CA ASN A 86 21.04 -3.56 10.00
C ASN A 86 20.16 -2.90 11.08
N ASP A 87 20.78 -2.23 12.05
CA ASP A 87 20.07 -1.63 13.19
C ASP A 87 19.11 -0.52 12.76
N SER A 88 19.41 0.19 11.67
CA SER A 88 18.56 1.26 11.12
C SER A 88 17.37 0.76 10.30
N LEU A 89 17.22 -0.55 10.07
CA LEU A 89 16.08 -1.09 9.34
C LEU A 89 14.78 -0.81 10.09
N LEU A 90 13.89 -0.02 9.47
CA LEU A 90 12.56 0.27 10.00
C LEU A 90 11.51 -0.68 9.42
N MET A 91 11.57 -0.92 8.11
CA MET A 91 10.54 -1.65 7.39
C MET A 91 11.14 -2.40 6.19
N PHE A 92 10.52 -3.53 5.83
CA PHE A 92 10.58 -4.05 4.46
C PHE A 92 9.28 -3.70 3.76
N TYR A 93 9.38 -3.11 2.57
CA TYR A 93 8.27 -2.90 1.67
C TYR A 93 8.32 -3.95 0.56
N GLY A 94 7.33 -4.83 0.52
CA GLY A 94 7.11 -5.78 -0.56
C GLY A 94 6.14 -5.21 -1.59
N SER A 95 6.45 -5.36 -2.87
CA SER A 95 5.59 -4.98 -3.98
C SER A 95 5.53 -6.11 -5.00
N GLY A 96 4.33 -6.50 -5.41
CA GLY A 96 4.12 -7.57 -6.37
C GLY A 96 2.94 -7.33 -7.28
N GLU A 97 2.95 -8.03 -8.41
CA GLU A 97 1.78 -8.18 -9.25
C GLU A 97 1.62 -9.63 -9.72
N SER A 98 0.38 -10.00 -9.99
CA SER A 98 0.03 -11.34 -10.44
C SER A 98 -1.06 -11.29 -11.50
N LEU A 99 -1.04 -12.28 -12.38
CA LEU A 99 -2.05 -12.46 -13.43
C LEU A 99 -2.85 -13.74 -13.17
N SER A 100 -4.14 -13.70 -13.50
CA SER A 100 -5.01 -14.87 -13.41
C SER A 100 -6.11 -14.86 -14.49
N GLY A 101 -6.73 -16.02 -14.69
CA GLY A 101 -7.80 -16.18 -15.68
C GLY A 101 -7.31 -15.89 -17.09
N VAL A 102 -8.11 -15.16 -17.88
CA VAL A 102 -7.76 -14.82 -19.27
C VAL A 102 -6.77 -13.67 -19.41
N GLN A 103 -6.33 -13.08 -18.30
CA GLN A 103 -5.24 -12.11 -18.32
C GLN A 103 -3.86 -12.77 -18.37
N GLY A 104 -3.75 -14.02 -17.93
CA GLY A 104 -2.49 -14.73 -17.89
C GLY A 104 -2.31 -15.54 -16.62
N GLY A 105 -1.06 -15.85 -16.31
CA GLY A 105 -0.66 -16.56 -15.11
C GLY A 105 0.70 -16.11 -14.57
N GLY A 106 0.89 -16.38 -13.28
CA GLY A 106 2.16 -16.20 -12.58
C GLY A 106 2.26 -14.86 -11.84
N GLU A 107 3.47 -14.57 -11.35
CA GLU A 107 3.77 -13.44 -10.46
C GLU A 107 5.11 -12.80 -10.80
N ARG A 108 5.20 -11.47 -10.64
CA ARG A 108 6.48 -10.78 -10.43
C ARG A 108 6.40 -9.99 -9.14
N SER A 109 7.45 -10.05 -8.34
CA SER A 109 7.45 -9.38 -7.04
C SER A 109 8.84 -9.03 -6.58
N GLY A 110 8.98 -8.05 -5.71
CA GLY A 110 10.25 -7.62 -5.11
C GLY A 110 10.02 -6.97 -3.75
N ALA A 111 11.01 -7.06 -2.87
CA ALA A 111 10.95 -6.43 -1.56
C ALA A 111 12.25 -5.67 -1.28
N GLY A 112 12.13 -4.50 -0.64
CA GLY A 112 13.25 -3.62 -0.34
C GLY A 112 13.20 -3.06 1.08
N PRO A 113 14.37 -2.80 1.68
CA PRO A 113 14.44 -2.22 3.01
C PRO A 113 14.15 -0.71 2.96
N VAL A 114 13.55 -0.22 4.03
CA VAL A 114 13.28 1.19 4.29
C VAL A 114 13.95 1.54 5.61
N TYR A 115 14.95 2.43 5.53
CA TYR A 115 15.78 2.84 6.67
C TYR A 115 15.43 4.21 7.23
N ALA A 116 14.62 4.99 6.50
CA ALA A 116 14.24 6.34 6.90
C ALA A 116 12.85 6.69 6.37
N LEU A 117 12.17 7.57 7.09
CA LEU A 117 10.88 8.14 6.72
C LEU A 117 10.97 9.68 6.75
N PRO A 118 10.20 10.39 5.90
CA PRO A 118 9.34 9.83 4.86
C PRO A 118 10.14 9.22 3.70
N ARG A 119 9.52 8.30 2.94
CA ARG A 119 10.13 7.63 1.79
C ARG A 119 9.15 7.45 0.65
N SER A 120 9.49 8.00 -0.51
CA SER A 120 8.73 7.77 -1.75
C SER A 120 9.20 6.49 -2.47
N ILE A 121 8.23 5.71 -2.95
CA ILE A 121 8.40 4.46 -3.68
C ILE A 121 7.32 4.40 -4.76
N GLY A 122 7.66 4.78 -6.00
CA GLY A 122 6.67 4.93 -7.08
C GLY A 122 5.58 5.93 -6.71
N ASP A 123 4.32 5.52 -6.84
CA ASP A 123 3.13 6.32 -6.52
C ASP A 123 2.75 6.32 -5.03
N MET A 124 3.60 5.73 -4.18
CA MET A 124 3.44 5.69 -2.74
C MET A 124 4.45 6.60 -2.04
N THR A 125 4.04 7.28 -0.98
CA THR A 125 4.95 7.89 0.00
C THR A 125 4.64 7.35 1.39
N LEU A 126 5.60 6.65 1.99
CA LEU A 126 5.55 6.23 3.38
C LEU A 126 5.86 7.43 4.26
N ASP A 127 4.94 7.81 5.16
CA ASP A 127 5.08 9.04 5.94
C ASP A 127 5.63 8.75 7.34
N SER A 128 5.02 7.81 8.05
CA SER A 128 5.34 7.53 9.45
C SER A 128 4.91 6.13 9.90
N ILE A 129 5.53 5.66 10.97
CA ILE A 129 5.18 4.41 11.67
C ILE A 129 4.94 4.75 13.14
N MET A 130 3.82 4.28 13.69
CA MET A 130 3.49 4.42 15.10
C MET A 130 4.05 3.28 15.97
N ALA A 131 4.05 3.49 17.29
CA ALA A 131 4.41 2.53 18.34
C ALA A 131 3.89 1.11 18.13
N ASP A 132 2.62 1.02 17.73
CA ASP A 132 1.82 -0.19 17.63
C ASP A 132 1.98 -0.88 16.27
N GLY A 133 2.90 -0.37 15.44
CA GLY A 133 3.15 -0.83 14.08
C GLY A 133 2.17 -0.29 13.06
N THR A 134 1.30 0.67 13.41
CA THR A 134 0.44 1.34 12.42
C THR A 134 1.29 2.12 11.42
N VAL A 135 1.04 1.91 10.13
CA VAL A 135 1.76 2.58 9.04
C VAL A 135 0.84 3.63 8.41
N HIS A 136 1.33 4.86 8.32
CA HIS A 136 0.69 5.95 7.59
C HIS A 136 1.43 6.22 6.30
N PHE A 137 0.70 6.28 5.19
CA PHE A 137 1.27 6.49 3.88
C PHE A 137 0.26 7.12 2.92
N HIS A 138 0.76 7.83 1.92
CA HIS A 138 -0.02 8.25 0.77
C HIS A 138 0.17 7.24 -0.35
N TYR A 139 -0.93 6.91 -1.04
CA TYR A 139 -0.91 6.11 -2.24
C TYR A 139 -1.88 6.72 -3.24
N GLN A 140 -1.36 7.13 -4.40
CA GLN A 140 -2.11 7.94 -5.37
C GLN A 140 -2.66 9.23 -4.71
N ASP A 141 -3.97 9.46 -4.80
CA ASP A 141 -4.68 10.61 -4.22
C ASP A 141 -5.21 10.36 -2.81
N ARG A 142 -4.82 9.23 -2.17
CA ARG A 142 -5.37 8.79 -0.88
C ARG A 142 -4.32 8.79 0.21
N GLN A 143 -4.75 9.17 1.41
CA GLN A 143 -4.02 8.93 2.64
C GLN A 143 -4.56 7.66 3.29
N LEU A 144 -3.68 6.69 3.53
CA LEU A 144 -3.99 5.40 4.13
C LEU A 144 -3.32 5.26 5.49
N SER A 145 -3.98 4.51 6.38
CA SER A 145 -3.51 4.18 7.71
C SER A 145 -3.90 2.74 8.01
N LEU A 146 -2.91 1.86 8.15
CA LEU A 146 -3.16 0.44 8.40
C LEU A 146 -2.52 0.03 9.72
N LYS A 147 -3.33 -0.45 10.66
CA LYS A 147 -2.81 -1.07 11.89
C LYS A 147 -2.20 -2.44 11.59
N THR A 148 -1.49 -2.99 12.56
CA THR A 148 -0.98 -4.36 12.49
C THR A 148 -2.12 -5.34 12.19
N GLY A 149 -1.95 -6.13 11.12
CA GLY A 149 -2.91 -7.13 10.66
C GLY A 149 -4.03 -6.59 9.76
N GLU A 150 -4.14 -5.27 9.59
CA GLU A 150 -5.15 -4.68 8.71
C GLU A 150 -4.71 -4.75 7.24
N SER A 151 -5.72 -4.83 6.37
CA SER A 151 -5.56 -4.75 4.92
C SER A 151 -6.42 -3.63 4.37
N TRP A 152 -5.98 -3.04 3.27
CA TRP A 152 -6.80 -2.20 2.41
C TRP A 152 -6.89 -2.86 1.04
N GLU A 153 -8.03 -2.73 0.40
CA GLU A 153 -8.25 -3.27 -0.94
C GLU A 153 -9.08 -2.29 -1.76
N ASN A 154 -8.72 -2.16 -3.04
CA ASN A 154 -9.51 -1.50 -4.06
C ASN A 154 -9.71 -2.43 -5.26
N ILE A 155 -10.97 -2.69 -5.61
CA ILE A 155 -11.32 -3.55 -6.73
C ILE A 155 -11.90 -2.69 -7.84
N THR A 156 -11.33 -2.79 -9.03
CA THR A 156 -11.88 -2.17 -10.25
C THR A 156 -12.29 -3.24 -11.25
N ARG A 157 -13.33 -2.93 -12.04
CA ARG A 157 -13.90 -3.84 -13.03
C ARG A 157 -14.07 -3.10 -14.35
N VAL A 158 -13.49 -3.63 -15.41
CA VAL A 158 -13.54 -3.02 -16.75
C VAL A 158 -13.89 -4.09 -17.77
N MET A 159 -14.84 -3.78 -18.64
CA MET A 159 -15.15 -4.64 -19.80
C MET A 159 -14.15 -4.35 -20.93
N GLU A 160 -13.46 -5.39 -21.40
CA GLU A 160 -12.52 -5.29 -22.51
C GLU A 160 -12.96 -6.22 -23.64
N THR A 161 -13.06 -5.68 -24.86
CA THR A 161 -13.25 -6.49 -26.06
C THR A 161 -11.91 -6.66 -26.78
N ARG A 162 -11.51 -7.91 -26.97
CA ARG A 162 -10.25 -8.30 -27.60
C ARG A 162 -10.50 -8.82 -28.99
N ASN A 163 -9.88 -8.18 -29.96
CA ASN A 163 -9.77 -8.70 -31.31
C ASN A 163 -8.29 -9.00 -31.60
N ARG A 164 -7.85 -10.22 -31.29
CA ARG A 164 -6.48 -10.69 -31.59
C ARG A 164 -6.57 -11.94 -32.45
N PRO A 165 -6.54 -11.82 -33.78
CA PRO A 165 -6.77 -12.94 -34.70
C PRO A 165 -5.89 -14.18 -34.45
N ALA A 166 -4.69 -13.98 -33.88
CA ALA A 166 -3.75 -15.04 -33.57
C ALA A 166 -4.05 -15.83 -32.27
N TYR A 167 -4.88 -15.30 -31.35
CA TYR A 167 -5.04 -15.87 -30.00
C TYR A 167 -6.50 -15.90 -29.51
N SER A 168 -7.31 -14.92 -29.90
CA SER A 168 -8.70 -14.75 -29.47
C SER A 168 -9.48 -14.08 -30.59
N LYS A 169 -10.31 -14.83 -31.32
CA LYS A 169 -11.26 -14.23 -32.27
C LYS A 169 -12.36 -13.56 -31.45
N ASN A 170 -12.42 -12.22 -31.50
CA ASN A 170 -13.47 -11.38 -30.92
C ASN A 170 -14.07 -11.95 -29.63
N CYS A 171 -13.35 -11.78 -28.52
CA CYS A 171 -13.84 -12.17 -27.22
C CYS A 171 -14.03 -10.93 -26.34
N THR A 172 -14.97 -10.99 -25.40
CA THR A 172 -15.16 -9.96 -24.39
C THR A 172 -14.88 -10.57 -23.02
N ALA A 173 -14.08 -9.88 -22.21
CA ALA A 173 -13.75 -10.28 -20.86
C ALA A 173 -14.02 -9.14 -19.87
N GLU A 174 -14.41 -9.49 -18.65
CA GLU A 174 -14.36 -8.60 -17.50
C GLU A 174 -12.96 -8.68 -16.90
N ILE A 175 -12.27 -7.55 -16.83
CA ILE A 175 -10.97 -7.39 -16.19
C ILE A 175 -11.21 -6.88 -14.77
N ILE A 176 -10.83 -7.69 -13.80
CA ILE A 176 -10.97 -7.41 -12.37
C ILE A 176 -9.56 -7.15 -11.85
N THR A 177 -9.28 -5.91 -11.43
CA THR A 177 -8.01 -5.56 -10.79
C THR A 177 -8.24 -5.37 -9.30
N THR A 178 -7.61 -6.21 -8.50
CA THR A 178 -7.55 -6.10 -7.04
C THR A 178 -6.19 -5.52 -6.66
N ASP A 179 -6.22 -4.31 -6.10
CA ASP A 179 -5.05 -3.60 -5.58
C ASP A 179 -5.12 -3.62 -4.05
N ALA A 180 -4.14 -4.24 -3.39
CA ALA A 180 -4.22 -4.53 -1.97
C ALA A 180 -2.93 -4.16 -1.23
N PHE A 181 -3.10 -3.57 -0.05
CA PHE A 181 -2.05 -3.40 0.94
C PHE A 181 -2.33 -4.26 2.16
N TYR A 182 -1.29 -4.83 2.76
CA TYR A 182 -1.37 -5.55 4.02
C TYR A 182 -0.22 -5.14 4.95
N ASN A 183 -0.56 -4.72 6.17
CA ASN A 183 0.42 -4.46 7.21
C ASN A 183 0.57 -5.71 8.09
N ALA A 184 1.69 -6.45 7.96
CA ALA A 184 1.96 -7.60 8.81
C ALA A 184 2.29 -7.23 10.26
N GLY A 185 2.60 -5.95 10.51
CA GLY A 185 2.98 -5.40 11.80
C GLY A 185 4.43 -5.65 12.19
N LEU A 186 4.73 -5.47 13.48
CA LEU A 186 6.06 -5.67 14.05
C LEU A 186 6.48 -7.15 14.00
N MET A 187 7.69 -7.38 13.52
CA MET A 187 8.31 -8.69 13.38
C MET A 187 9.77 -8.65 13.78
N ASP A 188 10.31 -9.79 14.24
CA ASP A 188 11.74 -9.92 14.56
C ASP A 188 12.59 -9.89 13.30
N LYS A 189 13.68 -9.09 13.27
CA LYS A 189 14.64 -9.07 12.16
C LYS A 189 15.22 -10.46 11.86
N LYS A 190 15.29 -11.35 12.86
CA LYS A 190 15.69 -12.76 12.70
C LYS A 190 14.71 -13.61 11.87
N SER A 191 13.48 -13.14 11.63
CA SER A 191 12.51 -13.81 10.76
C SER A 191 12.68 -13.45 9.29
N ILE A 192 13.67 -12.61 8.96
CA ILE A 192 14.07 -12.29 7.58
C ILE A 192 15.07 -13.35 7.11
N VAL A 193 14.75 -13.99 6.00
CA VAL A 193 15.62 -14.95 5.30
C VAL A 193 16.08 -14.33 4.00
N LEU A 194 17.36 -13.94 3.93
CA LEU A 194 17.95 -13.42 2.70
C LEU A 194 18.50 -14.58 1.86
N ARG A 195 18.06 -14.70 0.61
CA ARG A 195 18.60 -15.61 -0.39
C ARG A 195 19.43 -14.82 -1.38
N VAL A 196 20.73 -15.11 -1.46
CA VAL A 196 21.61 -14.41 -2.40
C VAL A 196 21.44 -15.02 -3.80
N ARG A 197 21.21 -14.18 -4.81
CA ARG A 197 21.18 -14.56 -6.23
C ARG A 197 22.46 -14.14 -6.95
#